data_AF-A0A0D7BIX6-F1
#
_entry.id   AF-A0A0D7BIX6-F1
#
_cell.length_a   1.000
_cell.length_b   1.000
_cell.length_c   1.000
_cell.angle_alpha   90.00
_cell.angle_beta   90.00
_cell.angle_gamma   90.00
#
_symmetry.space_group_name_H-M   'P 1'
#
loop_
_entity.id
_entity.type
_entity.pdbx_description
1 polymer ?
#
loop_
_entity_poly.entity_id
_entity_poly.type
_entity_poly.pdbx_seq_one_letter_code
_entity_poly.pdbx_strand_id
1 'polypeptide(L)'
;SFEIFQIPIPASEDHLTKWIETRLRSFQTDPASFLSVYEDAVKLTREEQARLLNDPNIHNFVLSESGSWAAIASVAVINDETRGWASMVAQDTDKQGFLLLYIWVHPDYRRNGLASRVLDAATHW
;
A
#
# COMPACT_ATOMS: atom_id res chain seq x y z
N SER A 1 0.79 21.85 3.66
CA SER A 1 -0.38 21.37 2.88
C SER A 1 -0.12 19.94 2.48
N PHE A 2 -1.19 19.15 2.34
CA PHE A 2 -1.05 17.75 1.94
C PHE A 2 -1.11 17.60 0.42
N GLU A 3 -0.20 16.82 -0.13
CA GLU A 3 -0.15 16.40 -1.53
C GLU A 3 -0.52 14.91 -1.63
N ILE A 4 -1.26 14.52 -2.67
CA ILE A 4 -1.58 13.12 -2.95
C ILE A 4 -1.01 12.74 -4.31
N PHE A 5 -0.31 11.62 -4.38
CA PHE A 5 0.24 11.09 -5.62
C PHE A 5 0.27 9.56 -5.63
N GLN A 6 0.24 8.98 -6.83
CA GLN A 6 0.52 7.56 -7.03
C GLN A 6 2.04 7.36 -7.11
N ILE A 7 2.57 6.34 -6.43
CA ILE A 7 3.97 5.94 -6.62
C ILE A 7 4.12 5.43 -8.07
N PRO A 8 5.05 6.00 -8.88
CA PRO A 8 5.27 5.55 -10.24
C PRO A 8 5.82 4.11 -10.25
N ILE A 9 5.53 3.39 -11.32
CA ILE A 9 6.10 2.08 -11.62
C ILE A 9 6.93 2.25 -12.90
N PRO A 10 8.27 2.11 -12.86
CA PRO A 10 9.09 1.76 -11.69
C PRO A 10 9.24 2.92 -10.68
N ALA A 11 9.30 2.55 -9.41
CA ALA A 11 9.51 3.45 -8.29
C ALA A 11 10.98 3.89 -8.21
N SER A 12 11.22 5.12 -7.74
CA SER A 12 12.56 5.61 -7.42
C SER A 12 13.10 4.96 -6.15
N GLU A 13 14.41 5.03 -5.93
CA GLU A 13 15.04 4.55 -4.67
C GLU A 13 14.54 5.31 -3.43
N ASP A 14 14.17 6.59 -3.57
CA ASP A 14 13.57 7.36 -2.47
C ASP A 14 12.19 6.80 -2.11
N HIS A 15 11.35 6.52 -3.11
CA HIS A 15 10.05 5.89 -2.89
C HIS A 15 10.18 4.51 -2.26
N LEU A 16 11.12 3.68 -2.73
CA LEU A 16 11.34 2.35 -2.18
C LEU A 16 11.78 2.41 -0.72
N THR A 17 12.70 3.31 -0.38
CA THR A 17 13.15 3.52 1.01
C THR A 17 11.99 3.92 1.91
N LYS A 18 11.25 4.97 1.54
CA LYS A 18 10.11 5.47 2.33
C LYS A 18 8.99 4.43 2.46
N TRP A 19 8.76 3.64 1.41
CA TRP A 19 7.78 2.56 1.43
C TRP A 19 8.17 1.45 2.40
N ILE A 20 9.42 0.99 2.37
CA ILE A 20 9.91 -0.03 3.31
C ILE A 20 9.82 0.49 4.75
N GLU A 21 10.30 1.71 5.02
CA GLU A 21 10.22 2.32 6.35
C GLU A 21 8.79 2.42 6.86
N THR A 22 7.88 2.90 6.00
CA THR A 22 6.45 3.02 6.32
C THR A 22 5.82 1.66 6.61
N ARG A 23 6.10 0.67 5.76
CA ARG A 23 5.58 -0.69 5.91
C ARG A 23 6.08 -1.35 7.19
N LEU A 24 7.38 -1.28 7.49
CA LEU A 24 7.95 -1.84 8.71
C LEU A 24 7.39 -1.15 9.97
N ARG A 25 7.28 0.18 9.94
CA ARG A 25 6.67 0.94 11.03
C ARG A 25 5.19 0.59 11.23
N SER A 26 4.46 0.31 10.13
CA SER A 26 3.06 -0.09 10.20
C SER A 26 2.87 -1.39 10.98
N PHE A 27 3.71 -2.40 10.73
CA PHE A 27 3.68 -3.67 11.46
C PHE A 27 4.00 -3.51 12.95
N GLN A 28 4.88 -2.58 13.31
CA GLN A 28 5.20 -2.31 14.72
C GLN A 28 4.08 -1.58 15.46
N THR A 29 3.30 -0.77 14.75
CA THR A 29 2.27 0.07 15.38
C THR A 29 1.01 -0.70 15.73
N ASP A 30 0.60 -1.63 14.86
CA ASP A 30 -0.60 -2.45 15.06
C ASP A 30 -0.48 -3.80 14.34
N PRO A 31 0.30 -4.75 14.87
CA PRO A 31 0.60 -6.01 14.17
C PRO A 31 -0.65 -6.87 13.92
N ALA A 32 -1.69 -6.75 14.75
CA ALA A 32 -2.93 -7.53 14.60
C ALA A 32 -3.76 -7.12 13.38
N SER A 33 -3.49 -5.94 12.80
CA SER A 33 -4.18 -5.42 11.62
C SER A 33 -3.59 -5.92 10.30
N PHE A 34 -2.55 -6.77 10.33
CA PHE A 34 -1.87 -7.25 9.13
C PHE A 34 -1.81 -8.78 9.07
N LEU A 35 -1.93 -9.32 7.85
CA LEU A 35 -1.71 -10.75 7.58
C LEU A 35 -0.23 -11.13 7.59
N SER A 36 0.66 -10.16 7.32
CA SER A 36 2.11 -10.32 7.42
C SER A 36 2.61 -9.82 8.76
N VAL A 37 3.68 -10.43 9.27
CA VAL A 37 4.35 -10.00 10.51
C VAL A 37 5.65 -9.25 10.22
N TYR A 38 6.08 -8.44 11.18
CA TYR A 38 7.28 -7.61 11.08
C TYR A 38 8.53 -8.46 10.78
N GLU A 39 8.67 -9.59 11.47
CA GLU A 39 9.84 -10.49 11.40
C GLU A 39 10.07 -11.04 10.00
N ASP A 40 9.01 -11.26 9.21
CA ASP A 40 9.14 -11.74 7.85
C ASP A 40 9.39 -10.59 6.88
N ALA A 41 8.80 -9.42 7.13
CA ALA A 41 9.00 -8.25 6.31
C ALA A 41 10.45 -7.72 6.35
N VAL A 42 11.13 -7.83 7.49
CA VAL A 42 12.54 -7.39 7.62
C VAL A 42 13.54 -8.34 6.96
N LYS A 43 13.16 -9.60 6.70
CA LYS A 43 14.02 -10.58 6.03
C LYS A 43 14.07 -10.40 4.52
N LEU A 44 13.07 -9.70 3.95
CA LEU A 44 13.02 -9.45 2.52
C LEU A 44 14.23 -8.61 2.08
N THR A 45 14.90 -9.10 1.06
CA THR A 45 15.97 -8.37 0.38
C THR A 45 15.44 -7.10 -0.27
N ARG A 46 16.35 -6.17 -0.57
CA ARG A 46 15.99 -4.93 -1.28
C ARG A 46 15.33 -5.20 -2.64
N GLU A 47 15.81 -6.22 -3.36
CA GLU A 47 15.25 -6.66 -4.64
C GLU A 47 13.83 -7.21 -4.50
N GLU A 48 13.58 -8.04 -3.48
CA GLU A 48 12.22 -8.55 -3.21
C GLU A 48 11.26 -7.42 -2.84
N GLN A 49 11.70 -6.46 -2.02
CA GLN A 49 10.88 -5.28 -1.70
C GLN A 49 10.59 -4.43 -2.94
N ALA A 50 11.58 -4.24 -3.82
CA ALA A 50 11.40 -3.54 -5.08
C ALA A 50 10.41 -4.27 -5.99
N ARG A 51 10.45 -5.61 -6.04
CA ARG A 51 9.49 -6.42 -6.80
C ARG A 51 8.06 -6.25 -6.27
N LEU A 52 7.87 -6.19 -4.95
CA LEU A 52 6.55 -5.97 -4.35
C LEU A 52 6.00 -4.56 -4.64
N LEU A 53 6.84 -3.52 -4.52
CA LEU A 53 6.42 -2.13 -4.76
C LEU A 53 6.11 -1.87 -6.23
N ASN A 54 6.82 -2.55 -7.14
CA ASN A 54 6.70 -2.39 -8.59
C ASN A 54 5.82 -3.46 -9.24
N ASP A 55 5.01 -4.19 -8.47
CA ASP A 55 4.04 -5.12 -9.03
C ASP A 55 3.06 -4.31 -9.92
N PRO A 56 2.96 -4.62 -11.23
CA PRO A 56 2.13 -3.84 -12.15
C PRO A 56 0.64 -3.91 -11.82
N ASN A 57 0.22 -4.87 -10.98
CA ASN A 57 -1.15 -5.03 -10.55
C ASN A 57 -1.44 -4.38 -9.20
N ILE A 58 -0.45 -3.74 -8.54
CA ILE A 58 -0.62 -3.08 -7.25
C ILE A 58 -0.27 -1.59 -7.37
N HIS A 59 -1.26 -0.75 -7.08
CA HIS A 59 -1.15 0.70 -7.12
C HIS A 59 -1.05 1.26 -5.70
N ASN A 60 -0.01 2.03 -5.44
CA ASN A 60 0.26 2.63 -4.14
C ASN A 60 -0.01 4.13 -4.21
N PHE A 61 -0.89 4.64 -3.35
CA PHE A 61 -1.25 6.05 -3.26
C PHE A 61 -0.74 6.61 -1.95
N VAL A 62 -0.01 7.72 -2.02
CA VAL A 62 0.62 8.36 -0.87
C VAL A 62 0.00 9.73 -0.66
N LEU A 63 -0.25 10.04 0.61
CA LEU A 63 -0.56 11.38 1.06
C LEU A 63 0.63 11.91 1.86
N SER A 64 1.26 12.98 1.36
CA SER A 64 2.51 13.55 1.85
C SER A 64 2.31 14.95 2.41
N GLU A 65 3.02 15.30 3.48
CA GLU A 65 3.15 16.67 3.98
C GLU A 65 4.63 17.02 4.11
N SER A 66 5.05 18.08 3.41
CA SER A 66 6.43 18.58 3.49
C SER A 66 7.49 17.50 3.21
N GLY A 67 7.17 16.53 2.35
CA GLY A 67 8.05 15.42 1.98
C GLY A 67 7.95 14.18 2.88
N SER A 68 7.23 14.26 3.99
CA SER A 68 6.96 13.13 4.89
C SER A 68 5.64 12.44 4.55
N TRP A 69 5.63 11.11 4.50
CA TRP A 69 4.44 10.33 4.20
C TRP A 69 3.53 10.26 5.43
N ALA A 70 2.36 10.89 5.33
CA ALA A 70 1.37 10.94 6.40
C ALA A 70 0.36 9.77 6.31
N ALA A 71 0.07 9.31 5.09
CA ALA A 71 -0.72 8.10 4.85
C ALA A 71 -0.35 7.41 3.54
N ILE A 72 -0.65 6.12 3.47
CA ILE A 72 -0.51 5.31 2.26
C ILE A 72 -1.69 4.33 2.15
N ALA A 73 -2.16 4.09 0.93
CA ALA A 73 -3.10 3.02 0.61
C ALA A 73 -2.60 2.24 -0.60
N SER A 74 -2.82 0.93 -0.60
CA SER A 74 -2.50 0.08 -1.74
C SER A 74 -3.71 -0.68 -2.22
N VAL A 75 -3.92 -0.63 -3.52
CA VAL A 75 -5.04 -1.25 -4.20
C VAL A 75 -4.51 -2.19 -5.27
N ALA A 76 -5.02 -3.41 -5.29
CA ALA A 76 -4.74 -4.38 -6.34
C ALA A 76 -5.83 -4.38 -7.40
N VAL A 77 -5.45 -4.51 -8.66
CA VAL A 77 -6.37 -4.80 -9.77
C VAL A 77 -6.70 -6.29 -9.74
N ILE A 78 -7.98 -6.64 -9.68
CA ILE A 78 -8.44 -8.03 -9.78
C ILE A 78 -8.58 -8.38 -11.26
N ASN A 79 -7.66 -9.22 -11.74
CA ASN A 79 -7.60 -9.76 -13.10
C ASN A 79 -7.09 -11.21 -13.05
N ASP A 80 -6.94 -11.84 -14.22
CA ASP A 80 -6.53 -13.26 -14.30
C ASP A 80 -5.16 -13.54 -13.68
N GLU A 81 -4.24 -12.57 -13.67
CA GLU A 81 -2.91 -12.69 -13.06
C GLU A 81 -2.96 -12.60 -11.52
N THR A 82 -3.89 -11.80 -10.99
CA THR A 82 -4.02 -11.61 -9.53
C THR A 82 -5.00 -12.57 -8.88
N ARG A 83 -5.91 -13.21 -9.63
CA ARG A 83 -6.91 -14.17 -9.11
C ARG A 83 -6.31 -15.26 -8.20
N GLY A 84 -5.10 -15.72 -8.51
CA GLY A 84 -4.42 -16.79 -7.76
C GLY A 84 -4.13 -16.45 -6.30
N TRP A 85 -3.95 -15.17 -5.97
CA TRP A 85 -3.69 -14.70 -4.61
C TRP A 85 -4.73 -13.70 -4.10
N ALA A 86 -5.45 -13.00 -4.99
CA ALA A 86 -6.51 -12.05 -4.64
C ALA A 86 -7.78 -12.75 -4.13
N SER A 87 -7.80 -14.09 -4.04
CA SER A 87 -9.06 -14.77 -3.79
C SER A 87 -9.03 -16.20 -3.25
N MET A 88 -9.33 -16.28 -1.96
CA MET A 88 -10.49 -17.04 -1.45
C MET A 88 -11.82 -16.23 -1.51
N VAL A 89 -11.82 -14.95 -1.89
CA VAL A 89 -12.98 -14.01 -1.80
C VAL A 89 -13.53 -13.56 -3.17
N ALA A 90 -12.74 -13.61 -4.24
CA ALA A 90 -13.15 -13.28 -5.62
C ALA A 90 -13.42 -14.51 -6.52
N GLN A 91 -13.37 -15.75 -5.99
CA GLN A 91 -13.47 -16.98 -6.81
C GLN A 91 -14.89 -17.13 -7.38
N ASP A 92 -15.86 -16.44 -6.79
CA ASP A 92 -17.28 -16.54 -7.11
C ASP A 92 -17.81 -15.41 -8.00
N THR A 93 -16.93 -14.54 -8.52
CA THR A 93 -17.38 -13.45 -9.40
C THR A 93 -16.49 -13.34 -10.63
N ASP A 94 -17.09 -13.47 -11.83
CA ASP A 94 -16.51 -13.06 -13.12
C ASP A 94 -16.27 -11.54 -13.23
N LYS A 95 -16.16 -10.85 -12.09
CA LYS A 95 -16.11 -9.40 -12.01
C LYS A 95 -14.67 -8.95 -11.93
N GLN A 96 -14.28 -8.10 -12.87
CA GLN A 96 -13.14 -7.21 -12.71
C GLN A 96 -13.44 -6.23 -11.56
N GLY A 97 -12.42 -5.92 -10.77
CA GLY A 97 -12.60 -5.05 -9.61
C GLY A 97 -11.28 -4.65 -8.98
N PHE A 98 -11.38 -4.01 -7.83
CA PHE A 98 -10.23 -3.54 -7.07
C PHE A 98 -10.28 -4.12 -5.66
N LEU A 99 -9.14 -4.58 -5.16
CA LEU A 99 -8.98 -5.05 -3.79
C LEU A 99 -8.14 -4.05 -3.01
N LEU A 100 -8.71 -3.45 -1.97
CA LEU A 100 -7.93 -2.68 -1.00
C LEU A 100 -7.06 -3.67 -0.19
N LEU A 101 -5.73 -3.60 -0.39
CA LEU A 101 -4.78 -4.50 0.28
C LEU A 101 -4.41 -4.01 1.67
N TYR A 102 -4.05 -2.73 1.79
CA TYR A 102 -3.76 -2.14 3.08
C TYR A 102 -3.96 -0.62 3.03
N ILE A 103 -4.18 -0.06 4.22
CA ILE A 103 -4.17 1.38 4.46
C ILE A 103 -3.41 1.62 5.77
N TRP A 104 -2.54 2.62 5.77
CA TRP A 104 -1.86 3.05 6.98
C TRP A 104 -1.83 4.57 7.08
N VAL A 105 -2.04 5.06 8.29
CA VAL A 105 -1.92 6.47 8.64
C VAL A 105 -0.93 6.60 9.78
N HIS A 106 0.06 7.46 9.59
CA HIS A 106 1.07 7.77 10.58
C HIS A 106 0.41 8.21 11.90
N PRO A 107 0.84 7.69 13.07
CA PRO A 107 0.18 7.92 14.36
C PRO A 107 -0.16 9.39 14.65
N ASP A 108 0.81 10.29 14.45
CA ASP A 108 0.68 11.74 14.68
C ASP A 108 -0.35 12.43 13.77
N TYR A 109 -0.74 11.77 12.69
CA TYR A 109 -1.67 12.28 11.69
C TYR A 109 -3.08 11.64 11.77
N ARG A 110 -3.30 10.69 12.68
CA ARG A 110 -4.58 9.99 12.85
C ARG A 110 -5.68 10.95 13.32
N ARG A 111 -6.94 10.57 13.06
CA ARG A 111 -8.16 11.34 13.38
C ARG A 111 -8.32 12.68 12.63
N ASN A 112 -7.51 12.91 11.59
CA ASN A 112 -7.61 14.07 10.69
C ASN A 112 -8.22 13.74 9.31
N GLY A 113 -8.92 12.61 9.19
CA GLY A 113 -9.57 12.20 7.93
C GLY A 113 -8.61 11.76 6.81
N LEU A 114 -7.30 11.60 7.07
CA LEU A 114 -6.32 11.28 6.02
C LEU A 114 -6.53 9.89 5.40
N ALA A 115 -7.02 8.93 6.18
CA ALA A 115 -7.38 7.61 5.65
C ALA A 115 -8.43 7.71 4.54
N SER A 116 -9.51 8.47 4.79
CA SER A 116 -10.56 8.72 3.80
C SER A 116 -9.99 9.41 2.56
N ARG A 117 -9.15 10.44 2.74
CA ARG A 117 -8.57 11.18 1.61
C ARG A 117 -7.70 10.34 0.68
N VAL A 118 -6.85 9.47 1.24
CA VAL A 118 -6.00 8.60 0.41
C VAL A 118 -6.81 7.48 -0.24
N LEU A 119 -7.86 6.98 0.43
CA LEU A 119 -8.79 6.01 -0.14
C LEU A 119 -9.65 6.59 -1.26
N ASP A 120 -10.12 7.83 -1.10
CA ASP A 120 -10.85 8.56 -2.13
C ASP A 120 -9.97 8.70 -3.38
N ALA A 121 -8.70 9.08 -3.21
CA ALA A 121 -7.76 9.13 -4.35
C ALA A 121 -7.57 7.76 -5.02
N ALA A 122 -7.47 6.68 -4.24
CA ALA A 122 -7.27 5.34 -4.76
C ALA A 122 -8.51 4.78 -5.50
N THR A 123 -9.72 5.25 -5.16
CA THR A 123 -10.98 4.80 -5.78
C THR A 123 -11.39 5.63 -7.00
N HIS A 124 -10.79 6.80 -7.20
CA HIS A 124 -10.99 7.65 -8.39
C HIS A 124 -9.92 7.48 -9.47
N TRP A 125 -8.86 6.73 -9.17
CA TRP A 125 -7.86 6.29 -10.14
C TRP A 125 -8.47 5.31 -11.15
#